data_AF-A0A2E0QYQ8-F1
#
_entry.id   AF-A0A2E0QYQ8-F1
#
_cell.length_a   1.000
_cell.length_b   1.000
_cell.length_c   1.000
_cell.angle_alpha   90.00
_cell.angle_beta   90.00
_cell.angle_gamma   90.00
#
_symmetry.space_group_name_H-M   'P 1'
#
loop_
_entity.id
_entity.type
_entity.pdbx_description
1 polymer ?
#
loop_
_entity_poly.entity_id
_entity_poly.type
_entity_poly.pdbx_seq_one_letter_code
_entity_poly.pdbx_strand_id
1 'polypeptide(L)'
;MNILTRLLLIASLIFSFSLVSGNAQTTVKSIRDQGVAFYKAGRYEEAKILFEEILRRNPRDPYAKSYHAKCQMAIKNNLGRNDLEGELAKIIIPQLSFSEAPIGDVLDFLATKTEQLSQGKTVVNFIYKGTSEQRENTKITLTVRNVPVTEAIRYVGQLSRTHFSFEEHAVVGDPNYVPPKESAEEKAAKAANKANPFFESPVKDAASSIFD
;
A
#
# COMPACT_ATOMS: atom_id res chain seq x y z
N MET A 1 1.53 64.26 -42.98
CA MET A 1 0.26 63.64 -43.43
C MET A 1 0.57 62.17 -43.73
N ASN A 2 0.11 61.14 -43.00
CA ASN A 2 -1.05 61.04 -42.14
C ASN A 2 -0.83 60.04 -40.99
N ILE A 3 -1.06 60.56 -39.80
CA ILE A 3 -1.18 59.86 -38.51
C ILE A 3 -2.46 58.99 -38.47
N LEU A 4 -3.23 58.96 -39.58
CA LEU A 4 -4.51 58.27 -39.74
C LEU A 4 -4.41 56.82 -40.23
N THR A 5 -3.30 56.35 -40.81
CA THR A 5 -3.17 54.95 -41.24
C THR A 5 -2.68 54.01 -40.13
N ARG A 6 -2.31 54.54 -38.96
CA ARG A 6 -1.86 53.76 -37.80
C ARG A 6 -2.94 53.47 -36.75
N LEU A 7 -4.17 53.95 -36.96
CA LEU A 7 -5.24 53.89 -35.95
C LEU A 7 -6.43 52.98 -36.30
N LEU A 8 -6.30 52.10 -37.31
CA LEU A 8 -7.43 51.29 -37.80
C LEU A 8 -7.13 49.80 -38.05
N LEU A 9 -6.20 49.22 -37.28
CA LEU A 9 -6.06 47.76 -37.16
C LEU A 9 -5.79 47.33 -35.71
N ILE A 10 -6.41 48.01 -34.74
CA ILE A 10 -6.55 47.56 -33.35
C ILE A 10 -8.00 47.08 -33.15
N ALA A 11 -8.49 46.23 -34.07
CA ALA A 11 -9.82 45.62 -34.03
C ALA A 11 -9.89 44.29 -34.81
N SER A 12 -8.81 43.50 -34.80
CA SER A 12 -8.83 42.07 -35.18
C SER A 12 -8.32 41.19 -34.02
N LEU A 13 -8.61 41.66 -32.80
CA LEU A 13 -8.70 40.80 -31.64
C LEU A 13 -10.08 40.16 -31.72
N ILE A 14 -10.16 38.84 -31.52
CA ILE A 14 -11.34 37.96 -31.53
C ILE A 14 -11.34 37.02 -32.75
N PHE A 15 -11.27 35.73 -32.44
CA PHE A 15 -11.63 34.58 -33.28
C PHE A 15 -10.55 33.91 -34.12
N SER A 16 -9.50 33.38 -33.48
CA SER A 16 -8.93 32.07 -33.83
C SER A 16 -8.18 31.48 -32.64
N PHE A 17 -8.78 31.50 -31.44
CA PHE A 17 -8.41 30.54 -30.42
C PHE A 17 -9.28 29.30 -30.67
N SER A 18 -8.89 28.49 -31.65
CA SER A 18 -9.41 27.14 -31.75
C SER A 18 -8.99 26.43 -30.47
N LEU A 19 -9.95 26.32 -29.56
CA LEU A 19 -9.90 25.45 -28.39
C LEU A 19 -9.43 24.06 -28.85
N VAL A 20 -8.16 23.76 -28.63
CA VAL A 20 -7.74 22.39 -28.34
C VAL A 20 -8.37 22.04 -27.01
N SER A 21 -9.65 21.66 -27.04
CA SER A 21 -10.27 20.90 -25.97
C SER A 21 -9.92 19.44 -26.22
N GLY A 22 -8.68 19.07 -25.88
CA GLY A 22 -8.35 17.68 -25.59
C GLY A 22 -9.04 17.28 -24.29
N ASN A 23 -10.38 17.22 -24.29
CA ASN A 23 -11.12 16.51 -23.26
C ASN A 23 -10.80 15.04 -23.50
N ALA A 24 -9.73 14.55 -22.86
CA ALA A 24 -9.56 13.13 -22.60
C ALA A 24 -10.72 12.71 -21.71
N GLN A 25 -11.88 12.45 -22.33
CA GLN A 25 -13.00 11.79 -21.68
C GLN A 25 -12.55 10.36 -21.39
N THR A 26 -11.93 10.17 -20.23
CA THR A 26 -11.56 8.86 -19.70
C THR A 26 -12.84 8.04 -19.59
N THR A 27 -13.08 7.25 -20.62
CA THR A 27 -14.29 6.43 -20.74
C THR A 27 -14.18 5.29 -19.73
N VAL A 28 -15.31 4.79 -19.20
CA VAL A 28 -15.32 3.65 -18.26
C VAL A 28 -14.49 2.46 -18.79
N LYS A 29 -14.50 2.24 -20.11
CA LYS A 29 -13.64 1.25 -20.78
C LYS A 29 -12.14 1.55 -20.61
N SER A 30 -11.72 2.81 -20.77
CA SER A 30 -10.31 3.22 -20.60
C SER A 30 -9.85 3.09 -19.14
N ILE A 31 -10.70 3.45 -18.17
CA ILE A 31 -10.42 3.28 -16.74
C ILE A 31 -10.27 1.79 -16.39
N ARG A 32 -11.12 0.95 -16.98
CA ARG A 32 -11.04 -0.51 -16.84
C ARG A 32 -9.73 -1.06 -17.38
N ASP A 33 -9.38 -0.72 -18.62
CA ASP A 33 -8.17 -1.20 -19.29
C ASP A 33 -6.92 -0.79 -18.48
N GLN A 34 -6.90 0.42 -17.92
CA GLN A 34 -5.84 0.89 -17.01
C GLN A 34 -5.81 0.12 -15.67
N GLY A 35 -6.96 -0.07 -15.02
CA GLY A 35 -7.03 -0.81 -13.75
C GLY A 35 -6.54 -2.25 -13.88
N VAL A 36 -6.85 -2.89 -15.01
CA VAL A 36 -6.35 -4.24 -15.33
C VAL A 36 -4.85 -4.23 -15.57
N ALA A 37 -4.31 -3.20 -16.22
CA ALA A 37 -2.86 -3.07 -16.44
C ALA A 37 -2.12 -2.93 -15.10
N PHE A 38 -2.58 -2.06 -14.20
CA PHE A 38 -1.99 -1.92 -12.86
C PHE A 38 -2.09 -3.22 -12.05
N TYR A 39 -3.24 -3.90 -12.10
CA TYR A 39 -3.42 -5.20 -11.44
C TYR A 39 -2.40 -6.24 -11.95
N LYS A 40 -2.23 -6.35 -13.28
CA LYS A 40 -1.25 -7.26 -13.88
C LYS A 40 0.19 -6.90 -13.55
N ALA A 41 0.47 -5.62 -13.29
CA ALA A 41 1.78 -5.13 -12.88
C ALA A 41 2.04 -5.28 -11.35
N GLY A 42 1.11 -5.87 -10.59
CA GLY A 42 1.19 -6.00 -9.13
C GLY A 42 0.84 -4.72 -8.36
N ARG A 43 0.57 -3.62 -9.06
CA ARG A 43 0.24 -2.30 -8.50
C ARG A 43 -1.21 -2.27 -8.02
N TYR A 44 -1.50 -3.06 -6.99
CA TYR A 44 -2.88 -3.34 -6.56
C TYR A 44 -3.57 -2.16 -5.90
N GLU A 45 -2.83 -1.23 -5.27
CA GLU A 45 -3.43 -0.02 -4.71
C GLU A 45 -3.90 0.93 -5.81
N GLU A 46 -3.08 1.17 -6.83
CA GLU A 46 -3.47 1.97 -7.99
C GLU A 46 -4.60 1.30 -8.79
N ALA A 47 -4.55 -0.02 -8.93
CA ALA A 47 -5.62 -0.77 -9.56
C ALA A 47 -6.95 -0.64 -8.79
N LYS A 48 -6.91 -0.77 -7.46
CA LYS A 48 -8.08 -0.66 -6.58
C LYS A 48 -8.76 0.70 -6.73
N ILE A 49 -7.99 1.79 -6.75
CA ILE A 49 -8.53 3.16 -6.93
C ILE A 49 -9.33 3.27 -8.23
N LEU A 50 -8.82 2.73 -9.34
CA LEU A 50 -9.52 2.77 -10.63
C LEU A 50 -10.79 1.92 -10.63
N PHE A 51 -10.79 0.76 -9.99
CA PHE A 51 -12.00 -0.05 -9.86
C PHE A 51 -13.05 0.58 -8.94
N GLU A 52 -12.64 1.27 -7.88
CA GLU A 52 -13.54 2.07 -7.04
C GLU A 52 -14.20 3.20 -7.82
N GLU A 53 -13.47 3.83 -8.75
CA GLU A 53 -14.04 4.85 -9.63
C GLU A 53 -15.14 4.26 -10.55
N ILE A 54 -14.91 3.06 -11.12
CA ILE A 54 -15.94 2.39 -11.92
C ILE A 54 -17.15 2.04 -11.06
N LEU A 55 -16.94 1.52 -9.85
CA LEU A 55 -18.02 1.18 -8.91
C LEU A 55 -18.80 2.41 -8.45
N ARG A 56 -18.16 3.58 -8.38
CA ARG A 56 -18.85 4.85 -8.09
C ARG A 56 -19.83 5.22 -9.20
N ARG A 57 -19.45 4.99 -10.47
CA ARG A 57 -20.31 5.28 -11.64
C ARG A 57 -21.38 4.21 -11.86
N ASN A 58 -21.03 2.95 -11.65
CA ASN A 58 -21.94 1.81 -11.71
C ASN A 58 -21.69 0.84 -10.53
N PRO A 59 -22.43 1.00 -9.42
CA PRO A 59 -22.26 0.17 -8.22
C PRO A 59 -22.58 -1.31 -8.41
N ARG A 60 -23.21 -1.70 -9.54
CA ARG A 60 -23.53 -3.10 -9.87
C ARG A 60 -22.63 -3.68 -10.96
N ASP A 61 -21.58 -2.97 -11.38
CA ASP A 61 -20.63 -3.49 -12.37
C ASP A 61 -19.95 -4.77 -11.82
N PRO A 62 -20.23 -5.95 -12.40
CA PRO A 62 -19.69 -7.22 -11.89
C PRO A 62 -18.18 -7.33 -12.10
N TYR A 63 -17.66 -6.66 -13.14
CA TYR A 63 -16.24 -6.66 -13.46
C TYR A 63 -15.46 -5.89 -12.41
N ALA A 64 -15.87 -4.64 -12.15
CA ALA A 64 -15.21 -3.79 -11.19
C ALA A 64 -15.28 -4.38 -9.76
N LYS A 65 -16.41 -5.01 -9.39
CA LYS A 65 -16.52 -5.71 -8.09
C LYS A 65 -15.52 -6.85 -7.96
N SER A 66 -15.42 -7.70 -8.98
CA SER A 66 -14.50 -8.85 -8.94
C SER A 66 -13.05 -8.39 -8.82
N TYR A 67 -12.64 -7.41 -9.62
CA TYR A 67 -11.27 -6.90 -9.58
C TYR A 67 -10.97 -6.11 -8.30
N HIS A 68 -11.90 -5.30 -7.80
CA HIS A 68 -11.75 -4.61 -6.51
C HIS A 68 -11.51 -5.59 -5.37
N ALA A 69 -12.33 -6.65 -5.28
CA ALA A 69 -12.15 -7.71 -4.29
C ALA A 69 -10.80 -8.44 -4.43
N LYS A 70 -10.36 -8.70 -5.67
CA LYS A 70 -9.03 -9.29 -5.92
C LYS A 70 -7.89 -8.36 -5.49
N CYS A 71 -7.99 -7.05 -5.76
CA CYS A 71 -7.00 -6.07 -5.30
C CYS A 71 -6.96 -6.05 -3.77
N GLN A 72 -8.11 -6.00 -3.10
CA GLN A 72 -8.19 -6.04 -1.64
C GLN A 72 -7.55 -7.32 -1.06
N MET A 73 -7.81 -8.47 -1.68
CA MET A 73 -7.20 -9.74 -1.27
C MET A 73 -5.69 -9.72 -1.48
N ALA A 74 -5.22 -9.19 -2.61
CA ALA A 74 -3.81 -9.11 -2.93
C ALA A 74 -3.06 -8.16 -1.97
N ILE A 75 -3.64 -6.98 -1.69
CA ILE A 75 -3.13 -6.02 -0.70
C ILE A 75 -3.09 -6.67 0.70
N LYS A 76 -4.17 -7.33 1.11
CA LYS A 76 -4.23 -8.04 2.41
C LYS A 76 -3.15 -9.12 2.53
N ASN A 77 -2.82 -9.78 1.43
CA ASN A 77 -1.82 -10.84 1.37
C ASN A 77 -0.42 -10.31 0.99
N ASN A 78 -0.21 -8.98 0.94
CA ASN A 78 1.03 -8.31 0.53
C ASN A 78 1.58 -8.76 -0.84
N LEU A 79 0.72 -9.29 -1.71
CA LEU A 79 1.08 -9.61 -3.09
C LEU A 79 1.29 -8.27 -3.80
N GLY A 80 2.25 -8.17 -4.72
CA GLY A 80 2.35 -7.05 -5.69
C GLY A 80 3.12 -5.82 -5.27
N ARG A 81 3.63 -5.78 -4.04
CA ARG A 81 4.73 -4.87 -3.78
C ARG A 81 5.96 -5.38 -4.54
N ASN A 82 6.45 -4.64 -5.53
CA ASN A 82 7.76 -4.89 -6.15
C ASN A 82 8.88 -4.26 -5.31
N ASP A 83 8.64 -4.10 -4.01
CA ASP A 83 9.59 -3.59 -3.03
C ASP A 83 10.16 -4.77 -2.22
N LEU A 84 11.11 -4.45 -1.35
CA LEU A 84 11.78 -5.43 -0.50
C LEU A 84 10.78 -6.28 0.30
N GLU A 85 9.74 -5.69 0.88
CA GLU A 85 8.78 -6.42 1.72
C GLU A 85 8.02 -7.48 0.92
N GLY A 86 7.60 -7.14 -0.30
CA GLY A 86 6.96 -8.09 -1.21
C GLY A 86 7.87 -9.24 -1.63
N GLU A 87 9.16 -8.98 -1.85
CA GLU A 87 10.13 -10.04 -2.15
C GLU A 87 10.37 -10.96 -0.95
N LEU A 88 10.51 -10.39 0.24
CA LEU A 88 10.66 -11.16 1.48
C LEU A 88 9.42 -12.01 1.79
N ALA A 89 8.22 -11.51 1.48
CA ALA A 89 6.97 -12.24 1.71
C ALA A 89 6.85 -13.53 0.87
N LYS A 90 7.56 -13.62 -0.26
CA LYS A 90 7.57 -14.81 -1.13
C LYS A 90 8.50 -15.91 -0.62
N ILE A 91 9.46 -15.57 0.24
CA ILE A 91 10.48 -16.50 0.74
C ILE A 91 9.91 -17.23 1.96
N ILE A 92 9.72 -18.54 1.84
CA ILE A 92 9.20 -19.39 2.93
C ILE A 92 10.35 -20.03 3.70
N ILE A 93 10.41 -19.78 5.00
CA ILE A 93 11.33 -20.46 5.93
C ILE A 93 10.69 -21.79 6.35
N PRO A 94 11.28 -22.96 6.01
CA PRO A 94 10.68 -24.26 6.33
C PRO A 94 10.55 -24.49 7.84
N GLN A 95 11.56 -24.07 8.59
CA GLN A 95 11.58 -24.15 10.04
C GLN A 95 12.52 -23.10 10.63
N LEU A 96 12.09 -22.50 11.73
CA LEU A 96 12.84 -21.56 12.53
C LEU A 96 12.66 -21.95 14.00
N SER A 97 13.76 -22.08 14.74
CA SER A 97 13.70 -22.37 16.17
C SER A 97 14.82 -21.63 16.89
N PHE A 98 14.42 -20.72 17.77
CA PHE A 98 15.30 -19.97 18.66
C PHE A 98 14.91 -20.26 20.10
N SER A 99 15.90 -20.35 20.97
CA SER A 99 15.73 -20.52 22.41
C SER A 99 16.68 -19.56 23.11
N GLU A 100 16.12 -18.56 23.79
CA GLU A 100 16.86 -17.51 24.48
C GLU A 100 17.96 -16.86 23.61
N ALA A 101 17.70 -16.70 22.32
CA ALA A 101 18.67 -16.18 21.36
C ALA A 101 18.69 -14.64 21.40
N PRO A 102 19.86 -13.98 21.44
CA PRO A 102 19.96 -12.53 21.25
C PRO A 102 19.27 -12.08 19.96
N ILE A 103 18.57 -10.94 19.99
CA ILE A 103 17.96 -10.38 18.79
C ILE A 103 19.00 -10.12 17.70
N GLY A 104 20.23 -9.73 18.06
CA GLY A 104 21.34 -9.59 17.10
C GLY A 104 21.53 -10.85 16.27
N ASP A 105 21.75 -11.99 16.93
CA ASP A 105 21.96 -13.28 16.29
C ASP A 105 20.75 -13.71 15.46
N VAL A 106 19.53 -13.41 15.94
CA VAL A 106 18.29 -13.69 15.20
C VAL A 106 18.23 -12.89 13.90
N LEU A 107 18.58 -11.60 13.91
CA LEU A 107 18.58 -10.77 12.72
C LEU A 107 19.65 -11.22 11.72
N ASP A 108 20.85 -11.54 12.21
CA ASP A 108 21.96 -12.02 11.37
C ASP A 108 21.62 -13.40 10.76
N PHE A 109 20.94 -14.27 11.52
CA PHE A 109 20.39 -15.53 11.03
C PHE A 109 19.35 -15.31 9.93
N LEU A 110 18.39 -14.39 10.14
CA LEU A 110 17.34 -14.10 9.16
C LEU A 110 17.92 -13.54 7.86
N ALA A 111 18.93 -12.68 7.93
CA ALA A 111 19.66 -12.18 6.76
C ALA A 111 20.24 -13.34 5.94
N THR A 112 21.05 -14.17 6.59
CA THR A 112 21.70 -15.34 6.00
C THR A 112 20.67 -16.30 5.40
N LYS A 113 19.57 -16.56 6.12
CA LYS A 113 18.56 -17.52 5.70
C LYS A 113 17.76 -17.02 4.49
N THR A 114 17.49 -15.72 4.44
CA THR A 114 16.81 -15.07 3.31
C THR A 114 17.65 -15.18 2.04
N GLU A 115 18.95 -14.90 2.13
CA GLU A 115 19.87 -15.03 1.01
C GLU A 115 19.94 -16.47 0.51
N GLN A 116 20.10 -17.44 1.41
CA GLN A 116 20.16 -18.86 1.05
C GLN A 116 18.88 -19.35 0.36
N LEU A 117 17.71 -19.03 0.93
CA LEU A 117 16.42 -19.49 0.40
C LEU A 117 16.02 -18.77 -0.90
N SER A 118 16.50 -17.54 -1.10
CA SER A 118 16.33 -16.82 -2.36
C SER A 118 17.39 -17.19 -3.41
N GLN A 119 18.32 -18.09 -3.10
CA GLN A 119 19.45 -18.44 -3.98
C GLN A 119 20.30 -17.22 -4.37
N GLY A 120 20.52 -16.31 -3.42
CA GLY A 120 21.27 -15.07 -3.62
C GLY A 120 20.52 -13.96 -4.35
N LYS A 121 19.26 -14.19 -4.76
CA LYS A 121 18.46 -13.16 -5.46
C LYS A 121 18.04 -12.01 -4.55
N THR A 122 17.88 -12.28 -3.26
CA THR A 122 17.46 -11.31 -2.26
C THR A 122 18.48 -11.27 -1.14
N VAL A 123 19.29 -10.22 -1.13
CA VAL A 123 20.22 -9.89 -0.05
C VAL A 123 19.61 -8.72 0.71
N VAL A 124 19.40 -8.90 2.01
CA VAL A 124 18.75 -7.91 2.87
C VAL A 124 19.69 -7.51 4.00
N ASN A 125 19.80 -6.21 4.24
CA ASN A 125 20.51 -5.69 5.40
C ASN A 125 19.54 -5.47 6.57
N PHE A 126 19.90 -5.92 7.77
CA PHE A 126 19.13 -5.65 8.98
C PHE A 126 19.83 -4.57 9.82
N ILE A 127 19.14 -3.45 10.02
CA ILE A 127 19.65 -2.33 10.80
C ILE A 127 18.89 -2.30 12.11
N TYR A 128 19.60 -2.47 13.23
CA TYR A 128 19.02 -2.35 14.57
C TYR A 128 19.39 -0.99 15.18
N LYS A 129 18.39 -0.17 15.50
CA LYS A 129 18.56 1.19 16.06
C LYS A 129 18.71 1.22 17.59
N GLY A 130 18.64 0.07 18.27
CA GLY A 130 18.90 -0.02 19.71
C GLY A 130 20.37 0.04 20.06
N THR A 131 20.67 0.07 21.36
CA THR A 131 22.04 -0.02 21.87
C THR A 131 22.62 -1.42 21.67
N SER A 132 23.95 -1.55 21.71
CA SER A 132 24.63 -2.86 21.67
C SER A 132 24.15 -3.79 22.78
N GLU A 133 23.98 -3.26 23.99
CA GLU A 133 23.43 -4.01 25.13
C GLU A 133 22.02 -4.54 24.85
N GLN A 134 21.16 -3.71 24.25
CA GLN A 134 19.82 -4.17 23.84
C GLN A 134 19.91 -5.25 22.76
N ARG A 135 20.84 -5.13 21.80
CA ARG A 135 21.05 -6.12 20.72
C ARG A 135 21.49 -7.48 21.28
N GLU A 136 22.31 -7.49 22.32
CA GLU A 136 22.86 -8.70 22.94
C GLU A 136 21.92 -9.33 23.99
N ASN A 137 21.18 -8.50 24.73
CA ASN A 137 20.39 -8.95 25.88
C ASN A 137 18.90 -9.11 25.61
N THR A 138 18.36 -8.61 24.49
CA THR A 138 16.97 -8.89 24.11
C THR A 138 16.87 -10.32 23.60
N LYS A 139 16.41 -11.24 24.46
CA LYS A 139 16.33 -12.66 24.16
C LYS A 139 14.99 -13.01 23.50
N ILE A 140 15.07 -13.89 22.50
CA ILE A 140 13.92 -14.34 21.72
C ILE A 140 13.87 -15.86 21.77
N THR A 141 12.70 -16.36 22.15
CA THR A 141 12.33 -17.77 22.05
C THR A 141 11.15 -17.88 21.08
N LEU A 142 11.34 -18.56 19.96
CA LEU A 142 10.37 -18.65 18.87
C LEU A 142 10.54 -19.97 18.13
N THR A 143 9.45 -20.71 17.93
CA THR A 143 9.45 -21.89 17.05
C THR A 143 8.31 -21.76 16.05
N VAL A 144 8.64 -21.70 14.77
CA VAL A 144 7.66 -21.63 13.67
C VAL A 144 8.07 -22.53 12.52
N ARG A 145 7.10 -22.95 11.70
CA ARG A 145 7.31 -23.82 10.53
C ARG A 145 6.55 -23.30 9.33
N ASN A 146 7.15 -23.41 8.15
CA ASN A 146 6.58 -22.98 6.87
C ASN A 146 6.02 -21.55 6.93
N VAL A 147 6.85 -20.61 7.40
CA VAL A 147 6.45 -19.21 7.62
C VAL A 147 7.19 -18.29 6.66
N PRO A 148 6.51 -17.31 6.02
CA PRO A 148 7.15 -16.25 5.24
C PRO A 148 8.19 -15.47 6.04
N VAL A 149 9.27 -14.98 5.41
CA VAL A 149 10.30 -14.16 6.11
C VAL A 149 9.67 -12.93 6.78
N THR A 150 8.74 -12.25 6.12
CA THR A 150 8.03 -11.08 6.69
C THR A 150 7.27 -11.41 7.98
N GLU A 151 6.65 -12.59 8.03
CA GLU A 151 5.94 -13.07 9.21
C GLU A 151 6.91 -13.43 10.34
N ALA A 152 8.06 -14.03 10.00
CA ALA A 152 9.12 -14.28 10.98
C ALA A 152 9.65 -12.97 11.60
N ILE A 153 9.93 -11.95 10.76
CA ILE A 153 10.32 -10.61 11.22
C ILE A 153 9.24 -10.00 12.12
N ARG A 154 7.96 -10.14 11.76
CA ARG A 154 6.84 -9.67 12.58
C ARG A 154 6.82 -10.34 13.96
N TYR A 155 6.98 -11.66 14.02
CA TYR A 155 7.04 -12.38 15.30
C TYR A 155 8.24 -11.97 16.14
N VAL A 156 9.42 -11.81 15.51
CA VAL A 156 10.62 -11.27 16.17
C VAL A 156 10.32 -9.90 16.77
N GLY A 157 9.74 -8.97 16.01
CA GLY A 157 9.38 -7.63 16.50
C GLY A 157 8.38 -7.64 17.65
N GLN A 158 7.38 -8.53 17.59
CA GLN A 158 6.42 -8.69 18.69
C GLN A 158 7.08 -9.17 19.98
N LEU A 159 7.96 -10.17 19.88
CA LEU A 159 8.64 -10.77 21.04
C LEU A 159 9.72 -9.85 21.61
N SER A 160 10.42 -9.11 20.75
CA SER A 160 11.47 -8.18 21.16
C SER A 160 10.97 -6.78 21.50
N ARG A 161 9.68 -6.50 21.27
CA ARG A 161 9.10 -5.14 21.32
C ARG A 161 9.82 -4.15 20.39
N THR A 162 10.27 -4.64 19.23
CA THR A 162 10.94 -3.85 18.20
C THR A 162 9.97 -3.57 17.06
N HIS A 163 9.84 -2.31 16.67
CA HIS A 163 9.10 -1.96 15.47
C HIS A 163 9.98 -2.16 14.24
N PHE A 164 9.52 -2.94 13.27
CA PHE A 164 10.22 -3.15 12.01
C PHE A 164 9.55 -2.38 10.87
N SER A 165 10.36 -1.66 10.11
CA SER A 165 9.98 -1.02 8.86
C SER A 165 10.81 -1.55 7.70
N PHE A 166 10.18 -1.68 6.53
CA PHE A 166 10.83 -2.13 5.30
C PHE A 166 11.19 -0.90 4.46
N GLU A 167 12.48 -0.72 4.21
CA GLU A 167 13.03 0.29 3.32
C GLU A 167 13.49 -0.38 2.01
N GLU A 168 13.97 0.40 1.03
CA GLU A 168 14.29 -0.11 -0.33
C GLU A 168 15.25 -1.30 -0.33
N HIS A 169 16.24 -1.31 0.58
CA HIS A 169 17.26 -2.37 0.68
C HIS A 169 17.55 -2.85 2.11
N ALA A 170 16.79 -2.35 3.10
CA ALA A 170 17.04 -2.65 4.50
C ALA A 170 15.74 -2.91 5.27
N VAL A 171 15.84 -3.78 6.26
CA VAL A 171 14.83 -3.92 7.30
C VAL A 171 15.35 -3.23 8.54
N VAL A 172 14.64 -2.20 9.00
CA VAL A 172 15.07 -1.36 10.11
C VAL A 172 14.24 -1.69 11.34
N GLY A 173 14.90 -2.16 12.40
CA GLY A 173 14.31 -2.45 13.70
C GLY A 173 14.58 -1.32 14.69
N ASP A 174 13.51 -0.67 15.16
CA ASP A 174 13.55 0.37 16.18
C ASP A 174 12.89 -0.10 17.49
N PRO A 175 13.66 -0.41 18.54
CA PRO A 175 13.13 -0.84 19.84
C PRO A 175 12.57 0.32 20.67
N ASN A 176 12.85 1.57 20.29
CA ASN A 176 12.39 2.77 20.99
C ASN A 176 11.34 3.52 20.17
N TYR A 177 10.72 2.83 19.21
CA TYR A 177 9.72 3.42 18.33
C TYR A 177 8.55 3.98 19.13
N VAL A 178 8.38 5.30 19.05
CA VAL A 178 7.20 5.99 19.51
C VAL A 178 6.34 6.24 18.27
N PRO A 179 5.15 5.60 18.14
CA PRO A 179 4.26 5.91 17.04
C PRO A 179 3.99 7.41 17.04
N PRO A 180 4.01 8.07 15.87
CA PRO A 180 3.63 9.47 15.78
C PRO A 180 2.33 9.67 16.55
N LYS A 181 2.30 10.62 17.50
CA LYS A 181 1.06 11.00 18.16
C LYS A 181 0.08 11.33 17.05
N GLU A 182 -0.98 10.53 16.91
CA GLU A 182 -2.04 10.74 15.92
C GLU A 182 -2.40 12.22 15.95
N SER A 183 -1.91 12.97 14.95
CA SER A 183 -1.97 14.42 15.00
C SER A 183 -3.45 14.80 14.89
N ALA A 184 -3.82 15.96 15.41
CA ALA A 184 -5.19 16.45 15.31
C ALA A 184 -5.69 16.46 13.84
N GLU A 185 -4.77 16.55 12.87
CA GLU A 185 -5.03 16.46 11.43
C GLU A 185 -5.39 15.03 10.95
N GLU A 186 -4.78 13.96 11.50
CA GLU A 186 -5.14 12.58 11.16
C GLU A 186 -6.46 12.15 11.82
N LYS A 187 -6.72 12.62 13.06
CA LYS A 187 -8.05 12.50 13.69
C LYS A 187 -9.09 13.29 12.93
N ALA A 188 -8.78 14.50 12.47
CA ALA A 188 -9.67 15.31 11.64
C ALA A 188 -9.88 14.69 10.25
N ALA A 189 -8.88 14.02 9.65
CA ALA A 189 -9.03 13.32 8.39
C ALA A 189 -9.90 12.07 8.54
N LYS A 190 -9.72 11.26 9.60
CA LYS A 190 -10.60 10.12 9.90
C LYS A 190 -12.01 10.57 10.33
N ALA A 191 -12.13 11.68 11.06
CA ALA A 191 -13.41 12.26 11.45
C ALA A 191 -14.14 12.93 10.27
N ALA A 192 -13.44 13.60 9.36
CA ALA A 192 -14.00 14.17 8.13
C ALA A 192 -14.42 13.07 7.15
N ASN A 193 -13.69 11.95 7.10
CA ASN A 193 -14.13 10.78 6.33
C ASN A 193 -15.36 10.09 6.97
N LYS A 194 -15.53 10.22 8.29
CA LYS A 194 -16.74 9.76 9.01
C LYS A 194 -17.90 10.75 8.97
N ALA A 195 -17.63 12.04 8.78
CA ALA A 195 -18.61 13.13 8.74
C ALA A 195 -18.96 13.60 7.33
N ASN A 196 -18.44 12.96 6.28
CA ASN A 196 -18.92 13.15 4.92
C ASN A 196 -20.33 12.55 4.83
N PRO A 197 -21.40 13.33 4.58
CA PRO A 197 -22.78 12.82 4.57
C PRO A 197 -23.07 11.84 3.42
N PHE A 198 -22.07 11.47 2.62
CA PHE A 198 -22.19 10.52 1.52
C PHE A 198 -22.06 9.04 1.94
N PHE A 199 -21.84 8.75 3.23
CA PHE A 199 -21.78 7.40 3.80
C PHE A 199 -22.83 7.19 4.91
N GLU A 200 -24.08 7.59 4.71
CA GLU A 200 -25.19 6.94 5.39
C GLU A 200 -25.79 5.88 4.46
N SER A 201 -25.39 4.62 4.66
CA SER A 201 -26.21 3.50 4.20
C SER A 201 -27.34 3.31 5.21
N PRO A 202 -28.62 3.37 4.80
CA PRO A 202 -29.68 2.91 5.67
C PRO A 202 -29.61 1.39 5.70
N VAL A 203 -28.99 0.84 6.73
CA VAL A 203 -29.30 -0.53 7.16
C VAL A 203 -30.14 -0.40 8.41
N LYS A 204 -31.45 -0.31 8.20
CA LYS A 204 -32.45 -0.82 9.14
C LYS A 204 -33.75 -1.13 8.42
N ASP A 205 -34.23 -2.33 8.72
CA ASP A 205 -35.61 -2.80 8.65
C ASP A 205 -36.13 -3.26 7.27
N ALA A 206 -35.71 -4.47 6.88
CA ALA A 206 -36.51 -5.35 6.03
C ALA A 206 -36.22 -6.83 6.39
N ALA A 207 -36.51 -7.19 7.63
CA ALA A 207 -36.59 -8.59 8.07
C ALA A 207 -37.80 -8.77 8.99
N SER A 208 -39.00 -8.68 8.41
CA SER A 208 -40.19 -9.37 8.90
C SER A 208 -41.30 -9.31 7.84
N SER A 209 -42.05 -10.41 7.74
CA SER A 209 -43.24 -10.65 6.91
C SER A 209 -43.06 -10.87 5.39
N ILE A 210 -42.54 -12.05 5.01
CA ILE A 210 -43.10 -12.82 3.88
C ILE A 210 -43.02 -14.31 4.25
N PHE A 211 -43.90 -14.73 5.15
CA PHE A 211 -44.39 -16.10 5.26
C PHE A 211 -45.83 -15.99 5.76
N ASP A 212 -46.75 -15.96 4.80
CA ASP A 212 -48.09 -16.54 4.84
C ASP A 212 -48.52 -16.81 3.39
#